data_AF-A0A3N6NWF2-F1
#
_entry.id   AF-A0A3N6NWF2-F1
#
_cell.length_a   1.000
_cell.length_b   1.000
_cell.length_c   1.000
_cell.angle_alpha   90.00
_cell.angle_beta   90.00
_cell.angle_gamma   90.00
#
_symmetry.space_group_name_H-M   'P 1'
#
loop_
_entity.id
_entity.type
_entity.pdbx_description
1 polymer ?
#
loop_
_entity_poly.entity_id
_entity_poly.type
_entity_poly.pdbx_seq_one_letter_code
_entity_poly.pdbx_strand_id
1 'polypeptide(L)'
;MSVIDGFERKALFNITRAVALVCVTVFLLAIVGTVIFGVSVWQDHVDTRVSAQEIVEPLKQTPAPQPDGQQTQGTQPPAEQGAAQSPLAGYRIPFALQKYASGDNAQIIRNHLDSVPVADRQAYLDELGAVVASAEASKVDVFEAINSYMKTKSERYTEAAAKAAEKWQTLKMVAAGTATGLLLVALFSLVLVLLAIERNTRPLRQATPSVAGQPVAEVSQA
;
A
#
# COMPACT_ATOMS: atom_id res chain seq x y z
N MET A 1 15.72 48.51 38.31
CA MET A 1 15.45 47.24 37.61
C MET A 1 15.73 47.48 36.14
N SER A 2 16.68 46.76 35.57
CA SER A 2 17.33 47.11 34.31
C SER A 2 16.38 46.92 33.13
N VAL A 3 16.34 47.89 32.22
CA VAL A 3 15.53 47.88 30.98
C VAL A 3 15.81 46.63 30.12
N ILE A 4 16.97 46.02 30.33
CA ILE A 4 17.45 44.78 29.70
C ILE A 4 16.59 43.57 30.12
N ASP A 5 16.20 43.44 31.39
CA ASP A 5 15.35 42.33 31.87
C ASP A 5 13.93 42.37 31.27
N GLY A 6 13.42 43.60 31.03
CA GLY A 6 12.12 43.83 30.41
C GLY A 6 12.12 43.58 28.91
N PHE A 7 13.24 43.86 28.24
CA PHE A 7 13.41 43.64 26.80
C PHE A 7 13.63 42.16 26.51
N GLU A 8 14.47 41.48 27.29
CA GLU A 8 14.78 40.06 27.13
C GLU A 8 13.53 39.19 27.33
N ARG A 9 12.75 39.42 28.40
CA ARG A 9 11.53 38.63 28.66
C ARG A 9 10.39 38.91 27.68
N LYS A 10 10.31 40.09 27.07
CA LYS A 10 9.21 40.46 26.17
C LYS A 10 9.53 40.15 24.72
N ALA A 11 10.80 40.33 24.31
CA ALA A 11 11.28 39.98 22.99
C ALA A 11 11.43 38.46 22.83
N LEU A 12 12.08 37.75 23.77
CA LEU A 12 12.22 36.30 23.70
C LEU A 12 10.86 35.60 23.65
N PHE A 13 9.90 36.05 24.45
CA PHE A 13 8.55 35.47 24.48
C PHE A 13 7.78 35.65 23.16
N ASN A 14 7.90 36.83 22.53
CA ASN A 14 7.30 37.07 21.21
C ASN A 14 8.01 36.25 20.12
N ILE A 15 9.33 36.11 20.20
CA ILE A 15 10.11 35.28 19.27
C ILE A 15 9.72 33.82 19.41
N THR A 16 9.68 33.26 20.62
CA THR A 16 9.26 31.86 20.86
C THR A 16 7.84 31.61 20.34
N ARG A 17 6.91 32.55 20.52
CA ARG A 17 5.56 32.46 19.98
C ARG A 17 5.54 32.47 18.45
N ALA A 18 6.28 33.38 17.83
CA ALA A 18 6.35 33.47 16.36
C ALA A 18 6.96 32.19 15.77
N VAL A 19 8.06 31.71 16.36
CA VAL A 19 8.72 30.46 15.95
C VAL A 19 7.77 29.27 16.10
N ALA A 20 7.11 29.12 17.25
CA ALA A 20 6.16 28.03 17.46
C ALA A 20 5.00 28.06 16.45
N LEU A 21 4.46 29.25 16.13
CA LEU A 21 3.40 29.39 15.13
C LEU A 21 3.89 29.01 13.73
N VAL A 22 5.07 29.47 13.33
CA VAL A 22 5.69 29.09 12.05
C VAL A 22 5.92 27.58 12.00
N CYS A 23 6.50 26.99 13.06
CA CYS A 23 6.71 25.54 13.15
C CYS A 23 5.41 24.76 13.01
N VAL A 24 4.36 25.12 13.76
CA VAL A 24 3.04 24.46 13.65
C VAL A 24 2.49 24.55 12.22
N THR A 25 2.59 25.72 11.59
CA THR A 25 2.10 25.93 10.22
C THR A 25 2.85 25.06 9.22
N VAL A 26 4.19 25.02 9.31
CA VAL A 26 5.05 24.18 8.45
C VAL A 26 4.75 22.70 8.66
N PHE A 27 4.60 22.25 9.91
CA PHE A 27 4.28 20.84 10.20
C PHE A 27 2.89 20.46 9.68
N LEU A 28 1.89 21.33 9.80
CA LEU A 28 0.56 21.07 9.24
C LEU A 28 0.61 20.93 7.71
N LEU A 29 1.33 21.81 7.02
CA LEU A 29 1.53 21.70 5.57
C LEU A 29 2.26 20.42 5.18
N ALA A 30 3.30 20.04 5.93
CA ALA A 30 4.02 18.78 5.72
C ALA A 30 3.11 17.56 5.92
N ILE A 31 2.27 17.57 6.97
CA ILE A 31 1.29 16.50 7.22
C ILE A 31 0.33 16.36 6.04
N VAL A 32 -0.25 17.46 5.55
CA VAL A 32 -1.14 17.43 4.38
C VAL A 32 -0.42 16.83 3.17
N GLY A 33 0.82 17.23 2.91
CA GLY A 33 1.64 16.65 1.85
C GLY A 33 1.85 15.14 2.00
N THR A 34 2.19 14.67 3.21
CA THR A 34 2.38 13.24 3.48
C THR A 34 1.09 12.42 3.32
N VAL A 35 -0.06 12.98 3.71
CA VAL A 35 -1.37 12.32 3.57
C VAL A 35 -1.74 12.19 2.09
N ILE A 36 -1.60 13.27 1.30
CA ILE A 36 -1.87 13.23 -0.14
C ILE A 36 -0.97 12.19 -0.83
N PHE A 37 0.32 12.17 -0.49
CA PHE A 37 1.26 11.18 -1.00
C PHE A 37 0.85 9.75 -0.62
N GLY A 38 0.47 9.51 0.63
CA GLY A 38 -0.02 8.21 1.10
C GLY A 38 -1.27 7.71 0.36
N VAL A 39 -2.23 8.60 0.10
CA VAL A 39 -3.44 8.27 -0.67
C VAL A 39 -3.09 7.89 -2.12
N SER A 40 -2.16 8.61 -2.74
CA SER A 40 -1.69 8.30 -4.11
C SER A 40 -1.09 6.90 -4.20
N VAL A 41 -0.22 6.53 -3.25
CA VAL A 41 0.41 5.20 -3.18
C VAL A 41 -0.63 4.10 -2.95
N TRP A 42 -1.69 4.38 -2.20
CA TRP A 42 -2.77 3.43 -1.92
C TRP A 42 -3.63 3.10 -3.15
N GLN A 43 -3.87 4.07 -4.03
CA GLN A 43 -4.78 3.88 -5.18
C GLN A 43 -4.16 3.11 -6.34
N ASP A 44 -2.84 3.07 -6.42
CA ASP A 44 -2.13 2.38 -7.49
C ASP A 44 -2.36 0.85 -7.39
N HIS A 45 -3.03 0.25 -8.38
CA HIS A 45 -3.31 -1.19 -8.43
C HIS A 45 -2.35 -1.86 -9.41
N VAL A 46 -1.79 -3.02 -9.04
CA VAL A 46 -0.93 -3.80 -9.94
C VAL A 46 -1.80 -4.74 -10.76
N ASP A 47 -1.80 -4.57 -12.08
CA ASP A 47 -2.50 -5.49 -13.00
C ASP A 47 -1.69 -6.78 -13.18
N THR A 48 -2.31 -7.91 -12.83
CA THR A 48 -1.73 -9.25 -12.97
C THR A 48 -2.28 -10.02 -14.18
N ARG A 49 -3.16 -9.41 -14.98
CA ARG A 49 -3.75 -10.07 -16.17
C ARG A 49 -2.73 -10.27 -17.26
N VAL A 50 -2.80 -11.41 -17.94
CA VAL A 50 -1.94 -11.75 -19.09
C VAL A 50 -2.86 -12.12 -20.24
N SER A 51 -2.71 -11.43 -21.37
CA SER A 51 -3.53 -11.70 -22.56
C SER A 51 -2.94 -12.85 -23.38
N ALA A 52 -3.81 -13.56 -24.12
CA ALA A 52 -3.35 -14.65 -24.97
C ALA A 52 -2.46 -14.16 -26.13
N GLN A 53 -2.66 -12.93 -26.62
CA GLN A 53 -1.81 -12.36 -27.66
C GLN A 53 -0.38 -12.11 -27.17
N GLU A 54 -0.23 -11.61 -25.93
CA GLU A 54 1.07 -11.33 -25.33
C GLU A 54 2.00 -12.55 -25.29
N ILE A 55 1.44 -13.75 -25.12
CA ILE A 55 2.21 -15.00 -25.06
C ILE A 55 2.47 -15.60 -26.43
N VAL A 56 1.47 -15.62 -27.31
CA VAL A 56 1.54 -16.35 -28.59
C VAL A 56 2.28 -15.55 -29.67
N GLU A 57 2.21 -14.22 -29.63
CA GLU A 57 2.82 -13.36 -30.65
C GLU A 57 4.37 -13.38 -30.66
N PRO A 58 5.06 -13.38 -29.50
CA PRO A 58 6.51 -13.58 -29.46
C PRO A 58 6.95 -14.96 -29.97
N LEU A 59 6.14 -16.00 -29.74
CA LEU A 59 6.46 -17.38 -30.15
C LEU A 59 6.33 -17.60 -31.66
N LYS A 60 5.55 -16.77 -32.37
CA LYS A 60 5.46 -16.82 -33.84
C LYS A 60 6.79 -16.47 -34.53
N GLN A 61 7.72 -15.80 -33.85
CA GLN A 61 8.97 -15.33 -34.44
C GLN A 61 10.12 -16.34 -34.31
N THR A 62 9.91 -17.47 -33.63
CA THR A 62 10.90 -18.54 -33.50
C THR A 62 10.55 -19.67 -34.46
N PRO A 63 11.34 -19.95 -35.52
CA PRO A 63 11.10 -21.10 -36.37
C PRO A 63 11.50 -22.36 -35.58
N ALA A 64 10.52 -23.06 -35.00
CA ALA A 64 10.73 -24.39 -34.45
C ALA A 64 10.57 -25.45 -35.57
N PRO A 65 11.42 -26.50 -35.62
CA PRO A 65 11.29 -27.59 -36.59
C PRO A 65 10.04 -28.44 -36.30
N GLN A 66 9.29 -28.77 -37.35
CA GLN A 66 8.17 -29.71 -37.29
C GLN A 66 8.65 -31.14 -36.99
N PRO A 67 7.89 -31.90 -36.18
CA PRO A 67 7.70 -33.31 -36.42
C PRO A 67 6.26 -33.62 -36.86
N ASP A 68 6.17 -34.71 -37.59
CA ASP A 68 5.12 -35.11 -38.51
C ASP A 68 3.69 -35.22 -37.97
N GLY A 69 2.77 -35.18 -38.94
CA GLY A 69 1.33 -35.09 -38.77
C GLY A 69 0.68 -36.25 -38.02
N GLN A 70 -0.36 -35.88 -37.27
CA GLN A 70 -1.50 -36.75 -37.03
C GLN A 70 -2.78 -35.91 -37.12
N GLN A 71 -3.36 -35.88 -38.32
CA GLN A 71 -4.78 -35.57 -38.51
C GLN A 71 -5.60 -36.64 -37.80
N THR A 72 -6.53 -36.26 -36.93
CA THR A 72 -7.71 -37.08 -36.67
C THR A 72 -8.97 -36.22 -36.56
N GLN A 73 -10.02 -36.77 -37.17
CA GLN A 73 -11.35 -36.23 -37.42
C GLN A 73 -12.12 -35.91 -36.14
N GLY A 74 -13.01 -34.92 -36.24
CA GLY A 74 -14.07 -34.75 -35.26
C GLY A 74 -15.09 -35.89 -35.30
N THR A 75 -15.51 -36.38 -34.13
CA THR A 75 -16.89 -36.56 -33.69
C THR A 75 -16.93 -37.24 -32.31
N GLN A 76 -17.91 -36.82 -31.50
CA GLN A 76 -18.42 -37.39 -30.24
C GLN A 76 -17.68 -37.15 -28.91
N PRO A 77 -18.44 -36.89 -27.83
CA PRO A 77 -17.90 -36.55 -26.51
C PRO A 77 -17.46 -37.82 -25.76
N PRO A 78 -16.25 -37.85 -25.17
CA PRO A 78 -15.97 -38.82 -24.12
C PRO A 78 -16.74 -38.43 -22.86
N ALA A 79 -17.40 -39.43 -22.28
CA ALA A 79 -18.19 -39.36 -21.06
C ALA A 79 -17.40 -38.84 -19.86
N GLU A 80 -18.13 -38.34 -18.86
CA GLU A 80 -17.73 -37.85 -17.54
C GLU A 80 -16.96 -38.89 -16.68
N GLN A 81 -15.83 -39.40 -17.15
CA GLN A 81 -15.03 -40.38 -16.42
C GLN A 81 -13.64 -39.80 -16.13
N GLY A 82 -13.52 -39.14 -14.96
CA GLY A 82 -12.23 -38.73 -14.39
C GLY A 82 -12.27 -37.56 -13.40
N ALA A 83 -13.39 -36.84 -13.29
CA ALA A 83 -13.46 -35.57 -12.53
C ALA A 83 -13.26 -35.69 -11.01
N ALA A 84 -13.39 -36.89 -10.42
CA ALA A 84 -13.30 -37.07 -8.97
C ALA A 84 -11.88 -37.31 -8.43
N GLN A 85 -10.87 -37.53 -9.28
CA GLN A 85 -9.47 -37.75 -8.87
C GLN A 85 -8.45 -36.85 -9.59
N SER A 86 -8.91 -35.92 -10.43
CA SER A 86 -8.01 -34.95 -11.06
C SER A 86 -7.46 -33.96 -10.01
N PRO A 87 -6.16 -33.62 -10.04
CA PRO A 87 -5.59 -32.56 -9.20
C PRO A 87 -6.32 -31.21 -9.32
N LEU A 88 -7.03 -30.99 -10.43
CA LEU A 88 -7.79 -29.79 -10.73
C LEU A 88 -9.30 -29.93 -10.40
N ALA A 89 -9.68 -30.93 -9.59
CA ALA A 89 -11.06 -31.09 -9.12
C ALA A 89 -11.56 -29.80 -8.42
N GLY A 90 -12.78 -29.39 -8.76
CA GLY A 90 -13.40 -28.17 -8.22
C GLY A 90 -13.21 -26.91 -9.09
N TYR A 91 -12.43 -26.99 -10.17
CA TYR A 91 -12.31 -25.90 -11.14
C TYR A 91 -13.03 -26.22 -12.45
N ARG A 92 -13.49 -25.17 -13.16
CA ARG A 92 -14.01 -25.31 -14.51
C ARG A 92 -12.83 -25.29 -15.49
N ILE A 93 -12.55 -26.41 -16.14
CA ILE A 93 -11.47 -26.53 -17.13
C ILE A 93 -11.98 -26.10 -18.51
N PRO A 94 -11.40 -25.06 -19.13
CA PRO A 94 -11.76 -24.65 -20.49
C PRO A 94 -11.55 -25.76 -21.50
N PHE A 95 -12.41 -25.84 -22.52
CA PHE A 95 -12.42 -26.94 -23.49
C PHE A 95 -11.06 -27.17 -24.17
N ALA A 96 -10.41 -26.11 -24.64
CA ALA A 96 -9.10 -26.18 -25.28
C ALA A 96 -8.00 -26.74 -24.34
N LEU A 97 -8.14 -26.53 -23.04
CA LEU A 97 -7.16 -26.97 -22.04
C LEU A 97 -7.31 -28.44 -21.65
N GLN A 98 -8.48 -29.07 -21.87
CA GLN A 98 -8.79 -30.41 -21.38
C GLN A 98 -7.81 -31.48 -21.88
N LYS A 99 -7.40 -31.37 -23.15
CA LYS A 99 -6.41 -32.27 -23.77
C LYS A 99 -5.03 -32.19 -23.12
N TYR A 100 -4.68 -31.03 -22.56
CA TYR A 100 -3.34 -30.75 -22.03
C TYR A 100 -3.29 -30.81 -20.50
N ALA A 101 -4.42 -30.62 -19.82
CA ALA A 101 -4.54 -30.63 -18.35
C ALA A 101 -4.98 -31.99 -17.80
N SER A 102 -4.29 -33.06 -18.22
CA SER A 102 -4.51 -34.44 -17.76
C SER A 102 -3.21 -35.06 -17.22
N GLY A 103 -3.33 -36.04 -16.33
CA GLY A 103 -2.17 -36.76 -15.77
C GLY A 103 -1.19 -35.84 -15.03
N ASP A 104 0.12 -36.02 -15.28
CA ASP A 104 1.19 -35.23 -14.65
C ASP A 104 1.07 -33.72 -14.94
N ASN A 105 0.58 -33.35 -16.12
CA ASN A 105 0.38 -31.94 -16.48
C ASN A 105 -0.68 -31.27 -15.60
N ALA A 106 -1.74 -32.01 -15.22
CA ALA A 106 -2.74 -31.49 -14.28
C ALA A 106 -2.10 -31.18 -12.92
N GLN A 107 -1.15 -32.00 -12.47
CA GLN A 107 -0.42 -31.76 -11.22
C GLN A 107 0.51 -30.54 -11.34
N ILE A 108 1.20 -30.36 -12.47
CA ILE A 108 2.05 -29.19 -12.72
C ILE A 108 1.22 -27.91 -12.69
N ILE A 109 0.08 -27.88 -13.40
CA ILE A 109 -0.85 -26.74 -13.37
C ILE A 109 -1.37 -26.51 -11.94
N ARG A 110 -1.67 -27.58 -11.20
CA ARG A 110 -2.13 -27.47 -9.81
C ARG A 110 -1.09 -26.82 -8.89
N ASN A 111 0.17 -27.23 -9.01
CA ASN A 111 1.27 -26.67 -8.23
C ASN A 111 1.45 -25.17 -8.54
N HIS A 112 1.28 -24.75 -9.80
CA HIS A 112 1.30 -23.32 -10.14
C HIS A 112 0.07 -22.57 -9.62
N LEU A 113 -1.11 -23.19 -9.60
CA LEU A 113 -2.29 -22.57 -8.99
C LEU A 113 -2.14 -22.34 -7.49
N ASP A 114 -1.30 -23.10 -6.80
CA ASP A 114 -1.08 -22.91 -5.36
C ASP A 114 -0.35 -21.60 -5.03
N SER A 115 0.46 -21.07 -5.96
CA SER A 115 1.05 -19.73 -5.83
C SER A 115 0.10 -18.59 -6.25
N VAL A 116 -1.05 -18.92 -6.84
CA VAL A 116 -2.06 -17.96 -7.29
C VAL A 116 -3.10 -17.73 -6.18
N PRO A 117 -3.49 -16.46 -5.90
CA PRO A 117 -4.56 -16.15 -4.96
C PRO A 117 -5.85 -16.90 -5.29
N VAL A 118 -6.53 -17.43 -4.29
CA VAL A 118 -7.73 -18.28 -4.47
C VAL A 118 -8.79 -17.61 -5.35
N ALA A 119 -8.99 -16.30 -5.20
CA ALA A 119 -9.95 -15.52 -5.99
C ALA A 119 -9.64 -15.48 -7.50
N ASP A 120 -8.36 -15.63 -7.88
CA ASP A 120 -7.89 -15.49 -9.26
C ASP A 120 -7.72 -16.83 -9.98
N ARG A 121 -7.78 -17.96 -9.25
CA ARG A 121 -7.44 -19.29 -9.78
C ARG A 121 -8.31 -19.73 -10.95
N GLN A 122 -9.60 -19.37 -10.95
CA GLN A 122 -10.46 -19.67 -12.09
C GLN A 122 -10.09 -18.82 -13.31
N ALA A 123 -9.83 -17.52 -13.11
CA ALA A 123 -9.39 -16.63 -14.17
C ALA A 123 -8.05 -17.07 -14.78
N TYR A 124 -7.13 -17.57 -13.96
CA TYR A 124 -5.87 -18.18 -14.41
C TYR A 124 -6.12 -19.34 -15.40
N LEU A 125 -7.03 -20.25 -15.04
CA LEU A 125 -7.37 -21.39 -15.90
C LEU A 125 -8.07 -20.95 -17.18
N ASP A 126 -8.96 -19.97 -17.10
CA ASP A 126 -9.67 -19.41 -18.26
C ASP A 126 -8.69 -18.73 -19.24
N GLU A 127 -7.75 -17.92 -18.73
CA GLU A 127 -6.68 -17.31 -19.50
C GLU A 127 -5.75 -18.35 -20.14
N LEU A 128 -5.34 -19.37 -19.39
CA LEU A 128 -4.52 -20.47 -19.91
C LEU A 128 -5.24 -21.24 -21.03
N GLY A 129 -6.55 -21.46 -20.89
CA GLY A 129 -7.37 -22.03 -21.96
C GLY A 129 -7.39 -21.16 -23.21
N ALA A 130 -7.44 -19.84 -23.06
CA ALA A 130 -7.37 -18.91 -24.19
C ALA A 130 -5.98 -18.91 -24.87
N VAL A 131 -4.89 -19.03 -24.10
CA VAL A 131 -3.52 -19.18 -24.62
C VAL A 131 -3.41 -20.45 -25.45
N VAL A 132 -3.91 -21.58 -24.94
CA VAL A 132 -3.90 -22.86 -25.68
C VAL A 132 -4.69 -22.75 -26.98
N ALA A 133 -5.92 -22.22 -26.93
CA ALA A 133 -6.73 -22.03 -28.13
C ALA A 133 -6.05 -21.13 -29.17
N SER A 134 -5.40 -20.05 -28.73
CA SER A 134 -4.65 -19.13 -29.59
C SER A 134 -3.41 -19.76 -30.20
N ALA A 135 -2.68 -20.57 -29.43
CA ALA A 135 -1.51 -21.31 -29.88
C ALA A 135 -1.88 -22.34 -30.95
N GLU A 136 -2.94 -23.13 -30.73
CA GLU A 136 -3.46 -24.09 -31.70
C GLU A 136 -3.88 -23.39 -33.00
N ALA A 137 -4.66 -22.31 -32.90
CA ALA A 137 -5.09 -21.53 -34.06
C ALA A 137 -3.92 -20.92 -34.85
N SER A 138 -2.84 -20.57 -34.14
CA SER A 138 -1.63 -19.99 -34.72
C SER A 138 -0.59 -21.02 -35.15
N LYS A 139 -0.84 -22.33 -34.95
CA LYS A 139 0.11 -23.43 -35.20
C LYS A 139 1.46 -23.27 -34.49
N VAL A 140 1.44 -22.70 -33.29
CA VAL A 140 2.59 -22.57 -32.38
C VAL A 140 2.62 -23.78 -31.45
N ASP A 141 3.79 -24.17 -30.94
CA ASP A 141 3.90 -25.24 -29.95
C ASP A 141 3.09 -24.90 -28.69
N VAL A 142 2.11 -25.75 -28.38
CA VAL A 142 1.16 -25.52 -27.29
C VAL A 142 1.85 -25.67 -25.92
N PHE A 143 2.81 -26.58 -25.79
CA PHE A 143 3.51 -26.78 -24.52
C PHE A 143 4.44 -25.60 -24.20
N GLU A 144 5.10 -25.05 -25.21
CA GLU A 144 5.90 -23.83 -25.10
C GLU A 144 5.01 -22.63 -24.72
N ALA A 145 3.84 -22.50 -25.34
CA ALA A 145 2.87 -21.44 -24.98
C ALA A 145 2.37 -21.58 -23.53
N ILE A 146 2.05 -22.79 -23.09
CA ILE A 146 1.65 -23.09 -21.70
C ILE A 146 2.78 -22.71 -20.74
N ASN A 147 4.01 -23.20 -20.98
CA ASN A 147 5.15 -22.91 -20.11
C ASN A 147 5.47 -21.41 -20.05
N SER A 148 5.40 -20.72 -21.19
CA SER A 148 5.60 -19.28 -21.31
C SER A 148 4.55 -18.50 -20.51
N TYR A 149 3.27 -18.87 -20.64
CA TYR A 149 2.20 -18.28 -19.82
C TYR A 149 2.44 -18.50 -18.32
N MET A 150 2.74 -19.74 -17.92
CA MET A 150 2.91 -20.10 -16.51
C MET A 150 4.08 -19.34 -15.88
N LYS A 151 5.19 -19.19 -16.61
CA LYS A 151 6.33 -18.38 -16.21
C LYS A 151 5.96 -16.90 -16.10
N THR A 152 5.39 -16.33 -17.15
CA THR A 152 5.04 -14.90 -17.22
C THR A 152 4.06 -14.52 -16.11
N LYS A 153 3.04 -15.35 -15.86
CA LYS A 153 2.05 -15.11 -14.81
C LYS A 153 2.68 -15.19 -13.41
N SER A 154 3.59 -16.15 -13.19
CA SER A 154 4.34 -16.26 -11.93
C SER A 154 5.23 -15.04 -11.68
N GLU A 155 5.91 -14.53 -12.71
CA GLU A 155 6.72 -13.31 -12.63
C GLU A 155 5.85 -12.11 -12.26
N ARG A 156 4.70 -11.92 -12.92
CA ARG A 156 3.77 -10.82 -12.58
C ARG A 156 3.22 -10.90 -11.16
N TYR A 157 2.89 -12.09 -10.65
CA TYR A 157 2.49 -12.23 -9.25
C TYR A 157 3.62 -11.93 -8.28
N THR A 158 4.85 -12.32 -8.63
CA THR A 158 6.05 -12.01 -7.83
C THR A 158 6.31 -10.51 -7.79
N GLU A 159 6.24 -9.83 -8.93
CA GLU A 159 6.37 -8.37 -9.03
C GLU A 159 5.24 -7.64 -8.30
N ALA A 160 4.00 -8.12 -8.43
CA ALA A 160 2.86 -7.56 -7.71
C ALA A 160 3.03 -7.70 -6.19
N ALA A 161 3.52 -8.85 -5.71
CA ALA A 161 3.82 -9.06 -4.30
C ALA A 161 4.97 -8.15 -3.82
N ALA A 162 6.03 -7.98 -4.61
CA ALA A 162 7.13 -7.09 -4.29
C ALA A 162 6.68 -5.62 -4.20
N LYS A 163 5.90 -5.15 -5.19
CA LYS A 163 5.29 -3.80 -5.18
C LYS A 163 4.34 -3.62 -4.01
N ALA A 164 3.54 -4.63 -3.66
CA ALA A 164 2.66 -4.57 -2.50
C ALA A 164 3.45 -4.45 -1.18
N ALA A 165 4.58 -5.15 -1.06
CA ALA A 165 5.46 -5.04 0.10
C ALA A 165 6.11 -3.64 0.20
N GLU A 166 6.58 -3.10 -0.93
CA GLU A 166 7.14 -1.74 -1.01
C GLU A 166 6.09 -0.67 -0.65
N LYS A 167 4.85 -0.82 -1.14
CA LYS A 167 3.72 0.03 -0.77
C LYS A 167 3.46 -0.02 0.72
N TRP A 168 3.47 -1.20 1.32
CA TRP A 168 3.30 -1.36 2.76
C TRP A 168 4.41 -0.68 3.57
N GLN A 169 5.67 -0.76 3.13
CA GLN A 169 6.77 -0.03 3.77
C GLN A 169 6.57 1.48 3.64
N THR A 170 6.18 1.96 2.46
CA THR A 170 5.92 3.38 2.20
C THR A 170 4.76 3.90 3.06
N LEU A 171 3.66 3.15 3.16
CA LEU A 171 2.52 3.48 4.02
C LEU A 171 2.92 3.54 5.50
N LYS A 172 3.78 2.62 5.97
CA LYS A 172 4.31 2.68 7.35
C LYS A 172 5.15 3.93 7.58
N MET A 173 6.01 4.31 6.63
CA MET A 173 6.80 5.55 6.73
C MET A 173 5.90 6.79 6.73
N VAL A 174 4.89 6.84 5.87
CA VAL A 174 3.90 7.92 5.85
C VAL A 174 3.17 7.99 7.19
N ALA A 175 2.64 6.87 7.69
CA ALA A 175 1.95 6.82 8.97
C ALA A 175 2.84 7.28 10.14
N ALA A 176 4.10 6.82 10.19
CA ALA A 176 5.06 7.24 11.19
C ALA A 176 5.40 8.75 11.10
N GLY A 177 5.59 9.25 9.88
CA GLY A 177 5.83 10.67 9.61
C GLY A 177 4.65 11.55 10.03
N THR A 178 3.43 11.15 9.68
CA THR A 178 2.20 11.85 10.09
C THR A 178 2.02 11.82 11.61
N ALA A 179 2.20 10.68 12.27
CA ALA A 179 2.08 10.56 13.72
C ALA A 179 3.10 11.44 14.45
N THR A 180 4.36 11.43 13.98
CA THR A 180 5.43 12.27 14.55
C THR A 180 5.14 13.76 14.33
N GLY A 181 4.68 14.13 13.13
CA GLY A 181 4.27 15.50 12.82
C GLY A 181 3.14 15.98 13.73
N LEU A 182 2.10 15.16 13.93
CA LEU A 182 0.98 15.48 14.82
C LEU A 182 1.43 15.62 16.28
N LEU A 183 2.35 14.76 16.74
CA LEU A 183 2.94 14.88 18.07
C LEU A 183 3.69 16.22 18.24
N LEU A 184 4.50 16.61 17.26
CA LEU A 184 5.20 17.89 17.29
C LEU A 184 4.23 19.07 17.29
N VAL A 185 3.19 19.02 16.45
CA VAL A 185 2.12 20.03 16.44
C VAL A 185 1.45 20.13 17.81
N ALA A 186 1.15 19.00 18.46
CA ALA A 186 0.57 18.98 19.79
C ALA A 186 1.50 19.60 20.85
N LEU A 187 2.80 19.28 20.82
CA LEU A 187 3.79 19.85 21.74
C LEU A 187 3.95 21.36 21.56
N PHE A 188 4.07 21.86 20.32
CA PHE A 188 4.16 23.30 20.08
C PHE A 188 2.85 24.02 20.42
N SER A 189 1.70 23.38 20.17
CA SER A 189 0.40 23.91 20.60
C SER A 189 0.30 23.99 22.12
N LEU A 190 0.79 22.99 22.84
CA LEU A 190 0.85 23.00 24.30
C LEU A 190 1.73 24.16 24.80
N VAL A 191 2.91 24.38 24.19
CA VAL A 191 3.77 25.53 24.53
C VAL A 191 3.02 26.84 24.32
N LEU A 192 2.34 27.02 23.18
CA LEU A 192 1.54 28.22 22.92
C LEU A 192 0.43 28.44 23.95
N VAL A 193 -0.24 27.37 24.39
CA VAL A 193 -1.28 27.43 25.44
C VAL A 193 -0.67 27.81 26.79
N LEU A 194 0.44 27.20 27.20
CA LEU A 194 1.12 27.52 28.46
C LEU A 194 1.59 28.98 28.48
N LEU A 195 2.16 29.47 27.37
CA LEU A 195 2.53 30.88 27.21
C LEU A 195 1.29 31.79 27.32
N ALA A 196 0.16 31.42 26.72
CA ALA A 196 -1.06 32.20 26.84
C ALA A 196 -1.57 32.28 28.29
N ILE A 197 -1.56 31.17 29.03
CA ILE A 197 -1.94 31.11 30.44
C ILE A 197 -0.99 31.97 31.29
N GLU A 198 0.32 31.84 31.08
CA GLU A 198 1.32 32.62 31.82
C GLU A 198 1.08 34.12 31.62
N ARG A 199 0.85 34.55 30.37
CA ARG A 199 0.57 35.96 30.07
C ARG A 199 -0.71 36.45 30.74
N ASN A 200 -1.77 35.65 30.73
CA ASN A 200 -3.07 36.04 31.26
C ASN A 200 -3.09 36.09 32.81
N THR A 201 -2.22 35.32 33.47
CA THR A 201 -2.18 35.20 34.95
C THR A 201 -1.13 36.09 35.63
N ARG A 202 -0.17 36.65 34.89
CA ARG A 202 0.82 37.62 35.41
C ARG A 202 0.19 38.86 36.10
N PRO A 203 -0.88 39.49 35.59
CA PRO A 203 -1.48 40.68 36.22
C PRO A 203 -2.06 40.38 37.61
N LEU A 204 -2.65 39.19 37.81
CA LEU A 204 -3.25 38.80 39.09
C LEU A 204 -2.20 38.67 40.21
N ARG A 205 -0.98 38.21 39.89
CA ARG A 205 0.13 38.13 40.86
C ARG A 205 0.69 39.50 41.25
N GLN A 206 0.59 40.49 40.37
CA GLN A 206 1.07 41.85 40.65
C GLN A 206 0.03 42.69 41.41
N ALA A 207 -1.25 42.31 41.35
CA ALA A 207 -2.35 43.03 41.98
C ALA A 207 -2.64 42.65 43.45
N THR A 208 -1.79 41.84 44.08
CA THR A 208 -1.89 41.59 45.53
C THR A 208 -1.00 42.60 46.26
N PRO A 209 -1.52 43.75 46.73
CA PRO A 209 -0.74 44.62 47.60
C PRO A 209 -0.48 43.89 48.91
N SER A 210 0.78 43.88 49.35
CA SER A 210 1.14 43.52 50.72
C SER A 210 0.34 44.38 51.69
N VAL A 211 -0.70 43.82 52.30
CA VAL A 211 -1.33 44.37 53.49
C VAL A 211 -0.37 44.10 54.65
N ALA A 212 0.73 44.86 54.69
CA ALA A 212 1.69 44.86 55.79
C ALA A 212 1.81 46.30 56.27
N GLY A 213 1.24 46.57 57.45
CA GLY A 213 1.48 47.80 58.20
C GLY A 213 0.27 48.72 58.34
N GLN A 214 -0.77 48.30 59.05
CA GLN A 214 -1.53 49.27 59.84
C GLN A 214 -0.85 49.38 61.22
N PRO A 215 -0.36 50.57 61.62
CA PRO A 215 0.15 50.78 62.97
C PRO A 215 -1.04 50.79 63.94
N VAL A 216 -0.99 49.92 64.95
CA VAL A 216 -1.91 49.92 66.08
C VAL A 216 -1.70 51.23 66.82
N ALA A 217 -2.70 52.13 66.80
CA ALA A 217 -2.68 53.35 67.56
C ALA A 217 -2.75 53.03 69.06
N GLU A 218 -1.70 53.42 69.77
CA GLU A 218 -1.56 53.35 71.21
C GLU A 218 -2.53 54.35 71.86
N VAL A 219 -3.59 53.83 72.49
CA VAL A 219 -4.51 54.61 73.32
C VAL A 219 -3.86 54.78 74.69
N SER A 220 -3.23 55.92 74.92
CA SER A 220 -2.76 56.33 76.25
C SER A 220 -3.95 56.84 77.08
N GLN A 221 -4.26 56.14 78.17
CA GLN A 221 -5.13 56.61 79.25
C GLN A 221 -4.30 56.78 80.53
N ALA A 222 -4.68 57.81 81.29
CA ALA A 222 -4.25 58.25 82.63
C ALA A 222 -3.12 59.28 82.67
#